data_AF-A0A2K3J3C8-F1
#
_entry.id   AF-A0A2K3J3C8-F1
#
_cell.length_a   1.000
_cell.length_b   1.000
_cell.length_c   1.000
_cell.angle_alpha   90.00
_cell.angle_beta   90.00
_cell.angle_gamma   90.00
#
_symmetry.space_group_name_H-M   'P 1'
#
loop_
_entity.id
_entity.type
_entity.pdbx_description
1 polymer ?
#
loop_
_entity_poly.entity_id
_entity_poly.type
_entity_poly.pdbx_seq_one_letter_code
_entity_poly.pdbx_strand_id
1 'polypeptide(L)'
;MQQAEDTQKASKNTNDMGILIEKTLLGVESLIQNAVDIGDCSNIANKIVDELGESTEISKNGMSNIVEQAKLTNESVMEIQKAIDLITNIADETKLLSFNASIEAARAGEQGRGFAVVASSIRELSEEVANGAMQQAEDTQKASKNTNDMGILIEKTLLGVESLIQNAVDIGD
;
A
#
# COMPACT_ATOMS: atom_id res chain seq x y z
N MET A 1 69.59 18.67 -53.82
CA MET A 1 69.42 17.50 -52.93
C MET A 1 68.47 17.81 -51.78
N GLN A 2 68.73 18.85 -50.98
CA GLN A 2 67.82 19.31 -49.90
C GLN A 2 66.35 19.43 -50.33
N GLN A 3 66.09 20.09 -51.47
CA GLN A 3 64.73 20.28 -51.99
C GLN A 3 64.01 18.97 -52.34
N ALA A 4 64.73 17.93 -52.77
CA ALA A 4 64.14 16.62 -53.05
C ALA A 4 63.77 15.89 -51.76
N GLU A 5 64.61 16.00 -50.74
CA GLU A 5 64.37 15.44 -49.40
C GLU A 5 63.20 16.14 -48.69
N ASP A 6 63.13 17.47 -48.79
CA ASP A 6 62.01 18.26 -48.27
C ASP A 6 60.69 17.92 -49.00
N THR A 7 60.73 17.71 -50.32
CA THR A 7 59.56 17.29 -51.12
C THR A 7 59.12 15.87 -50.74
N GLN A 8 60.05 14.96 -50.49
CA GLN A 8 59.76 13.60 -50.05
C GLN A 8 59.14 13.59 -48.64
N LYS A 9 59.66 14.41 -47.73
CA LYS A 9 59.10 14.57 -46.38
C LYS A 9 57.70 15.20 -46.40
N ALA A 10 57.49 16.22 -47.24
CA ALA A 10 56.18 16.81 -47.47
C ALA A 10 55.18 15.79 -48.03
N SER A 11 55.59 14.97 -49.00
CA SER A 11 54.77 13.89 -49.57
C SER A 11 54.34 12.87 -48.51
N LYS A 12 55.27 12.44 -47.65
CA LYS A 12 54.97 11.55 -46.52
C LYS A 12 53.97 12.19 -45.56
N ASN A 13 54.18 13.44 -45.16
CA ASN A 13 53.26 14.16 -44.28
C ASN A 13 51.86 14.31 -44.88
N THR A 14 51.75 14.55 -46.19
CA THR A 14 50.46 14.61 -46.90
C THR A 14 49.75 13.25 -46.90
N ASN A 15 50.50 12.15 -47.09
CA ASN A 15 49.95 10.80 -47.00
C ASN A 15 49.44 10.48 -45.59
N ASP A 16 50.23 10.80 -44.56
CA ASP A 16 49.85 10.62 -43.17
C ASP A 16 48.62 11.48 -42.81
N MET A 17 48.53 12.71 -43.34
CA MET A 17 47.36 13.57 -43.21
C MET A 17 46.11 12.95 -43.87
N GLY A 18 46.26 12.32 -45.04
CA GLY A 18 45.15 11.63 -45.72
C GLY A 18 44.56 10.51 -44.86
N ILE A 19 45.41 9.70 -44.23
CA ILE A 19 44.98 8.64 -43.30
C ILE A 19 44.27 9.23 -42.07
N LEU A 20 44.79 10.34 -41.51
CA LEU A 20 44.15 11.02 -40.38
C LEU A 20 42.78 11.58 -40.76
N ILE A 21 42.64 12.19 -41.94
CA ILE A 21 41.36 12.71 -42.45
C ILE A 21 40.34 11.58 -42.61
N GLU A 22 40.74 10.45 -43.19
CA GLU A 22 39.88 9.27 -43.33
C GLU A 22 39.39 8.76 -41.96
N LYS A 23 40.30 8.68 -40.98
CA LYS A 23 39.95 8.31 -39.60
C LYS A 23 39.01 9.33 -38.94
N THR A 24 39.21 10.63 -39.19
CA THR A 24 38.31 11.68 -38.68
C THR A 24 36.93 11.60 -39.31
N LEU A 25 36.83 11.33 -40.62
CA LEU A 25 35.55 11.15 -41.30
C LEU A 25 34.75 9.98 -40.71
N LEU A 26 35.40 8.83 -40.49
CA LEU A 26 34.78 7.69 -39.80
C LEU A 26 34.31 8.06 -38.38
N GLY A 27 35.08 8.88 -37.67
CA GLY A 27 34.69 9.41 -36.35
C GLY A 27 33.45 10.31 -36.42
N VAL A 28 33.34 11.17 -37.43
CA VAL A 28 32.17 12.04 -37.65
C VAL A 28 30.92 11.21 -38.00
N GLU A 29 31.04 10.20 -38.86
CA GLU A 29 29.94 9.29 -39.17
C GLU A 29 29.42 8.58 -37.91
N SER A 30 30.33 8.09 -37.06
CA SER A 30 29.96 7.49 -35.78
C SER A 30 29.28 8.50 -34.83
N LEU A 31 29.72 9.76 -34.80
CA LEU A 31 29.08 10.81 -33.99
C LEU A 31 27.67 11.14 -34.50
N ILE A 32 27.46 11.18 -35.81
CA ILE A 32 26.12 11.37 -36.40
C ILE A 32 25.20 10.22 -36.00
N GLN A 33 25.68 8.98 -36.11
CA GLN A 33 24.90 7.82 -35.68
C GLN A 33 24.54 7.89 -34.19
N ASN A 34 25.52 8.20 -33.32
CA ASN A 34 25.26 8.37 -31.89
C ASN A 34 24.24 9.48 -31.61
N ALA A 35 24.27 10.58 -32.36
CA ALA A 35 23.32 11.68 -32.21
C ALA A 35 21.89 11.27 -32.60
N VAL A 36 21.74 10.45 -33.65
CA VAL A 36 20.44 9.85 -34.03
C VAL A 36 19.95 8.93 -32.92
N ASP A 37 20.80 8.02 -32.42
CA ASP A 37 20.44 7.08 -31.35
C ASP A 37 20.02 7.82 -30.06
N ILE A 38 20.71 8.92 -29.71
CA ILE A 38 20.34 9.79 -28.56
C ILE A 38 18.95 10.42 -28.78
N GLY A 39 18.64 10.87 -29.99
CA GLY A 39 17.32 11.43 -30.33
C GLY A 39 16.20 10.41 -30.17
N ASP A 40 16.42 9.18 -30.64
CA ASP A 40 15.46 8.08 -30.49
C ASP A 40 15.29 7.70 -29.01
N CYS A 41 16.37 7.60 -28.24
CA CYS A 41 16.32 7.38 -26.80
C CYS A 41 15.55 8.48 -26.06
N SER A 42 15.73 9.75 -26.43
CA SER A 42 15.00 10.88 -25.83
C SER A 42 13.50 10.80 -26.11
N ASN A 43 13.10 10.45 -27.33
CA ASN A 43 11.68 10.24 -27.67
C ASN A 43 11.05 9.10 -26.86
N ILE A 44 11.78 8.00 -26.67
CA ILE A 44 11.33 6.88 -25.84
C ILE A 44 11.20 7.30 -24.36
N ALA A 45 12.18 8.04 -23.84
CA ALA A 45 12.15 8.53 -22.46
C ALA A 45 10.92 9.43 -22.19
N ASN A 46 10.62 10.37 -23.10
CA ASN A 46 9.44 11.22 -22.99
C ASN A 46 8.12 10.41 -22.95
N LYS A 47 8.00 9.39 -23.80
CA LYS A 47 6.82 8.51 -23.78
C LYS A 47 6.67 7.76 -22.45
N ILE A 48 7.78 7.30 -21.87
CA ILE A 48 7.76 6.63 -20.56
C ILE A 48 7.34 7.61 -19.45
N VAL A 49 7.80 8.86 -19.51
CA VAL A 49 7.39 9.92 -18.56
C VAL A 49 5.89 10.19 -18.64
N ASP A 50 5.32 10.27 -19.85
CA ASP A 50 3.87 10.44 -20.05
C ASP A 50 3.06 9.26 -19.44
N GLU A 51 3.46 8.01 -19.75
CA GLU A 51 2.84 6.80 -19.21
C GLU A 51 2.96 6.72 -17.68
N LEU A 52 4.09 7.15 -17.12
CA LEU A 52 4.30 7.23 -15.68
C LEU A 52 3.39 8.27 -15.03
N GLY A 53 3.18 9.43 -15.66
CA GLY A 53 2.25 10.45 -15.21
C GLY A 53 0.81 9.94 -15.11
N GLU A 54 0.34 9.23 -16.14
CA GLU A 54 -0.99 8.60 -16.13
C GLU A 54 -1.13 7.55 -15.02
N SER A 55 -0.16 6.63 -14.92
CA SER A 55 -0.13 5.58 -13.90
C SER A 55 -0.11 6.13 -12.46
N THR A 56 0.61 7.23 -12.27
CA THR A 56 0.67 7.97 -11.01
C THR A 56 -0.69 8.56 -10.64
N GLU A 57 -1.38 9.20 -11.58
CA GLU A 57 -2.70 9.78 -11.32
C GLU A 57 -3.74 8.70 -10.99
N ILE A 58 -3.70 7.56 -11.69
CA ILE A 58 -4.51 6.38 -11.36
C ILE A 58 -4.22 5.91 -9.93
N SER A 59 -2.94 5.82 -9.56
CA SER A 59 -2.52 5.39 -8.22
C SER A 59 -3.03 6.34 -7.13
N LYS A 60 -2.95 7.65 -7.35
CA LYS A 60 -3.45 8.67 -6.41
C LYS A 60 -4.96 8.55 -6.20
N ASN A 61 -5.72 8.39 -7.27
CA ASN A 61 -7.16 8.18 -7.19
C ASN A 61 -7.52 6.87 -6.47
N GLY A 62 -6.78 5.79 -6.76
CA GLY A 62 -6.92 4.52 -6.05
C GLY A 62 -6.68 4.65 -4.55
N MET A 63 -5.62 5.37 -4.15
CA MET A 63 -5.31 5.63 -2.74
C MET A 63 -6.42 6.43 -2.04
N SER A 64 -6.99 7.45 -2.69
CA SER A 64 -8.11 8.22 -2.14
C SER A 64 -9.32 7.32 -1.85
N ASN A 65 -9.66 6.40 -2.76
CA ASN A 65 -10.76 5.46 -2.57
C ASN A 65 -10.50 4.50 -1.39
N ILE A 66 -9.25 4.06 -1.20
CA ILE A 66 -8.88 3.20 -0.07
C ILE A 66 -9.05 3.96 1.26
N VAL A 67 -8.67 5.25 1.32
CA VAL A 67 -8.88 6.08 2.52
C VAL A 67 -10.37 6.20 2.87
N GLU A 68 -11.21 6.43 1.87
CA GLU A 68 -12.66 6.51 2.08
C GLU A 68 -13.22 5.16 2.57
N GLN A 69 -12.81 4.06 1.96
CA GLN A 69 -13.24 2.73 2.37
C GLN A 69 -12.77 2.37 3.79
N ALA A 70 -11.54 2.74 4.14
CA ALA A 70 -11.00 2.58 5.48
C ALA A 70 -11.83 3.33 6.52
N LYS A 71 -12.25 4.57 6.21
CA LYS A 71 -13.14 5.36 7.07
C LYS A 71 -14.48 4.64 7.29
N LEU A 72 -15.13 4.17 6.23
CA LEU A 72 -16.40 3.45 6.31
C LEU A 72 -16.27 2.14 7.12
N THR A 73 -15.15 1.44 6.97
CA THR A 73 -14.86 0.24 7.77
C THR A 73 -14.72 0.59 9.26
N ASN A 74 -14.01 1.67 9.61
CA ASN A 74 -13.92 2.12 11.01
C ASN A 74 -15.27 2.52 11.59
N GLU A 75 -16.12 3.21 10.83
CA GLU A 75 -17.50 3.53 11.25
C GLU A 75 -18.31 2.25 11.51
N SER A 76 -18.19 1.25 10.63
CA SER A 76 -18.85 -0.05 10.81
C SER A 76 -18.35 -0.79 12.05
N VAL A 77 -17.03 -0.75 12.32
CA VAL A 77 -16.43 -1.32 13.53
C VAL A 77 -16.98 -0.66 14.79
N MET A 78 -17.16 0.67 14.80
CA MET A 78 -17.75 1.39 15.92
C MET A 78 -19.20 0.97 16.19
N GLU A 79 -20.01 0.76 15.15
CA GLU A 79 -21.38 0.27 15.31
C GLU A 79 -21.42 -1.17 15.82
N ILE A 80 -20.50 -2.04 15.36
CA ILE A 80 -20.36 -3.40 15.89
C ILE A 80 -19.98 -3.36 17.37
N GLN A 81 -19.05 -2.49 17.78
CA GLN A 81 -18.66 -2.35 19.18
C GLN A 81 -19.85 -1.99 20.08
N LYS A 82 -20.71 -1.06 19.65
CA LYS A 82 -21.94 -0.72 20.38
C LYS A 82 -22.89 -1.92 20.52
N ALA A 83 -23.01 -2.73 19.47
CA ALA A 83 -23.84 -3.93 19.51
C ALA A 83 -23.25 -4.98 20.48
N ILE A 84 -21.93 -5.14 20.49
CA ILE A 84 -21.21 -6.01 21.43
C ILE A 84 -21.45 -5.55 22.88
N ASP A 85 -21.34 -4.24 23.15
CA ASP A 85 -21.59 -3.69 24.50
C ASP A 85 -23.03 -3.98 24.96
N LEU A 86 -24.01 -3.85 24.06
CA LEU A 86 -25.40 -4.22 24.35
C LEU A 86 -25.56 -5.72 24.65
N ILE A 87 -24.91 -6.59 23.87
CA ILE A 87 -24.94 -8.04 24.09
C ILE A 87 -24.33 -8.40 25.45
N THR A 88 -23.19 -7.80 25.81
CA THR A 88 -22.56 -8.00 27.12
C THR A 88 -23.49 -7.59 28.25
N ASN A 89 -24.14 -6.42 28.14
CA ASN A 89 -25.11 -5.97 29.14
C ASN A 89 -26.30 -6.94 29.27
N ILE A 90 -26.85 -7.44 28.16
CA ILE A 90 -27.93 -8.43 28.17
C ILE A 90 -27.47 -9.74 28.83
N ALA A 91 -26.25 -10.19 28.53
CA ALA A 91 -25.69 -11.39 29.12
C ALA A 91 -25.53 -11.25 30.65
N ASP A 92 -25.05 -10.10 31.11
CA ASP A 92 -24.91 -9.81 32.55
C ASP A 92 -26.25 -9.72 33.27
N GLU A 93 -27.26 -9.06 32.67
CA GLU A 93 -28.62 -9.04 33.21
C GLU A 93 -29.22 -10.46 33.27
N THR A 94 -29.07 -11.26 32.20
CA THR A 94 -29.57 -12.63 32.14
C THR A 94 -28.89 -13.53 33.18
N LYS A 95 -27.60 -13.31 33.41
CA LYS A 95 -26.84 -13.96 34.48
C LYS A 95 -27.37 -13.61 35.87
N LEU A 96 -27.74 -12.34 36.11
CA LEU A 96 -28.36 -11.92 37.36
C LEU A 96 -29.78 -12.49 37.54
N LEU A 97 -30.59 -12.51 36.48
CA LEU A 97 -31.93 -13.11 36.52
C LEU A 97 -31.86 -14.62 36.83
N SER A 98 -30.97 -15.35 36.16
CA SER A 98 -30.78 -16.78 36.41
C SER A 98 -30.24 -17.08 37.81
N PHE A 99 -29.42 -16.20 38.38
CA PHE A 99 -29.00 -16.29 39.77
C PHE A 99 -30.17 -16.13 40.74
N ASN A 100 -31.02 -15.12 40.54
CA ASN A 100 -32.23 -14.92 41.35
C ASN A 100 -33.20 -16.10 41.22
N ALA A 101 -33.39 -16.64 40.01
CA ALA A 101 -34.21 -17.83 39.77
C ALA A 101 -33.66 -19.07 40.49
N SER A 102 -32.32 -19.23 40.53
CA SER A 102 -31.67 -20.33 41.26
C SER A 102 -31.92 -20.24 42.77
N ILE A 103 -31.91 -19.02 43.33
CA ILE A 103 -32.23 -18.78 44.75
C ILE A 103 -33.68 -19.15 45.05
N GLU A 104 -34.63 -18.70 44.22
CA GLU A 104 -36.06 -18.97 44.45
C GLU A 104 -36.38 -20.46 44.25
N ALA A 105 -35.71 -21.12 43.30
CA ALA A 105 -35.79 -22.56 43.11
C ALA A 105 -35.29 -23.33 44.35
N ALA A 106 -34.17 -22.90 44.96
CA ALA A 106 -33.69 -23.49 46.21
C ALA A 106 -34.68 -23.26 47.37
N ARG A 107 -35.34 -22.10 47.41
CA ARG A 107 -36.34 -21.75 48.43
C ARG A 107 -37.61 -22.60 48.33
N ALA A 108 -38.01 -22.99 47.12
CA ALA A 108 -39.13 -23.89 46.86
C ALA A 108 -38.84 -25.38 47.21
N GLY A 109 -37.62 -25.71 47.62
CA GLY A 109 -37.24 -27.07 48.05
C GLY A 109 -37.38 -28.10 46.93
N GLU A 110 -38.06 -29.23 47.18
CA GLU A 110 -38.22 -30.27 46.17
C GLU A 110 -39.00 -29.81 44.93
N GLN A 111 -39.97 -28.90 45.10
CA GLN A 111 -40.78 -28.40 43.99
C GLN A 111 -39.98 -27.50 43.02
N GLY A 112 -38.85 -26.95 43.48
CA GLY A 112 -37.98 -26.08 42.70
C GLY A 112 -36.85 -26.79 41.96
N ARG A 113 -36.63 -28.11 42.15
CA ARG A 113 -35.48 -28.83 41.56
C ARG A 113 -35.38 -28.68 40.04
N GLY A 114 -36.49 -28.76 39.32
CA GLY A 114 -36.50 -28.58 37.86
C GLY A 114 -36.12 -27.15 37.45
N PHE A 115 -36.63 -26.15 38.17
CA PHE A 115 -36.29 -24.74 37.94
C PHE A 115 -34.83 -24.43 38.25
N ALA A 116 -34.23 -25.08 39.25
CA ALA A 116 -32.82 -24.92 39.58
C ALA A 116 -31.90 -25.37 38.43
N VAL A 117 -32.23 -26.49 37.77
CA VAL A 117 -31.47 -26.98 36.62
C VAL A 117 -31.56 -25.99 35.46
N VAL A 118 -32.76 -25.51 35.14
CA VAL A 118 -32.96 -24.52 34.07
C VAL A 118 -32.21 -23.23 34.36
N ALA A 119 -32.25 -22.75 35.61
CA ALA A 119 -31.54 -21.54 36.02
C ALA A 119 -30.02 -21.69 35.89
N SER A 120 -29.45 -22.85 36.24
CA SER A 120 -28.02 -23.14 36.02
C SER A 120 -27.65 -23.09 34.54
N SER A 121 -28.45 -23.71 33.67
CA SER A 121 -28.19 -23.71 32.22
C SER A 121 -28.28 -22.31 31.60
N ILE A 122 -29.23 -21.48 32.05
CA ILE A 122 -29.31 -20.07 31.58
C ILE A 122 -28.08 -19.29 32.03
N ARG A 123 -27.60 -19.52 33.25
CA ARG A 123 -26.39 -18.87 33.77
C ARG A 123 -25.17 -19.24 32.93
N GLU A 124 -24.97 -20.53 32.67
CA GLU A 124 -23.88 -21.04 31.85
C GLU A 124 -23.91 -20.44 30.43
N LEU A 125 -25.09 -20.42 29.80
CA LEU A 125 -25.27 -19.81 28.48
C LEU A 125 -24.96 -18.31 28.49
N SER A 126 -25.36 -17.60 29.53
CA SER A 126 -25.08 -16.15 29.67
C SER A 126 -23.58 -15.89 29.81
N GLU A 127 -22.86 -16.74 30.57
CA GLU A 127 -21.40 -16.66 30.68
C GLU A 127 -20.70 -16.95 29.35
N GLU A 128 -21.19 -17.92 28.58
CA GLU A 128 -20.67 -18.23 27.23
C GLU A 128 -20.87 -17.07 26.25
N VAL A 129 -22.06 -16.45 26.25
CA VAL A 129 -22.37 -15.27 25.41
C VAL A 129 -21.45 -14.09 25.76
N ALA A 130 -21.23 -13.82 27.06
CA ALA A 130 -20.33 -12.76 27.50
C ALA A 130 -18.88 -12.99 27.03
N ASN A 131 -18.41 -14.24 27.11
CA ASN A 131 -17.08 -14.62 26.60
C ASN A 131 -16.96 -14.43 25.08
N GLY A 132 -17.98 -14.84 24.32
CA GLY A 132 -18.03 -14.63 22.88
C GLY A 132 -18.03 -13.14 22.50
N ALA A 133 -18.80 -12.32 23.23
CA ALA A 133 -18.84 -10.87 23.04
C ALA A 133 -17.47 -10.23 23.30
N MET A 134 -16.75 -10.64 24.35
CA MET A 134 -15.39 -10.19 24.63
C MET A 134 -14.39 -10.54 23.53
N GLN A 135 -14.45 -11.77 22.98
CA GLN A 135 -13.59 -12.16 21.86
C GLN A 135 -13.87 -11.30 20.62
N GLN A 136 -15.16 -11.06 20.32
CA GLN A 136 -15.57 -10.22 19.20
C GLN A 136 -15.10 -8.76 19.36
N ALA A 137 -15.07 -8.24 20.59
CA ALA A 137 -14.51 -6.92 20.89
C ALA A 137 -13.00 -6.86 20.59
N GLU A 138 -12.26 -7.91 20.92
CA GLU A 138 -10.83 -7.99 20.61
C GLU A 138 -10.58 -8.00 19.09
N ASP A 139 -11.37 -8.77 18.35
CA ASP A 139 -11.23 -8.89 16.90
C ASP A 139 -11.59 -7.60 16.15
N THR A 140 -12.62 -6.90 16.62
CA THR A 140 -12.99 -5.57 16.09
C THR A 140 -11.93 -4.51 16.43
N GLN A 141 -11.30 -4.57 17.60
CA GLN A 141 -10.15 -3.71 17.93
C GLN A 141 -8.96 -3.97 17.01
N LYS A 142 -8.64 -5.24 16.71
CA LYS A 142 -7.61 -5.60 15.73
C LYS A 142 -7.94 -5.07 14.34
N ALA A 143 -9.19 -5.18 13.91
CA ALA A 143 -9.65 -4.64 12.63
C ALA A 143 -9.45 -3.12 12.55
N SER A 144 -9.84 -2.37 13.59
CA SER A 144 -9.64 -0.91 13.65
C SER A 144 -8.16 -0.53 13.59
N LYS A 145 -7.30 -1.27 14.31
CA LYS A 145 -5.84 -1.06 14.24
C LYS A 145 -5.32 -1.26 12.81
N ASN A 146 -5.69 -2.35 12.16
CA ASN A 146 -5.26 -2.63 10.77
C ASN A 146 -5.71 -1.52 9.81
N THR A 147 -6.91 -0.98 9.99
CA THR A 147 -7.42 0.15 9.22
C THR A 147 -6.62 1.43 9.46
N ASN A 148 -6.20 1.69 10.70
CA ASN A 148 -5.35 2.83 11.02
C ASN A 148 -3.94 2.69 10.41
N ASP A 149 -3.33 1.49 10.52
CA ASP A 149 -2.03 1.19 9.93
C ASP A 149 -2.07 1.32 8.39
N MET A 150 -3.20 0.94 7.78
CA MET A 150 -3.45 1.16 6.34
C MET A 150 -3.42 2.64 5.98
N GLY A 151 -3.99 3.53 6.81
CA GLY A 151 -3.92 4.98 6.60
C GLY A 151 -2.49 5.51 6.54
N ILE A 152 -1.63 5.06 7.45
CA ILE A 152 -0.20 5.44 7.47
C ILE A 152 0.53 4.94 6.21
N LEU A 153 0.25 3.71 5.78
CA LEU A 153 0.84 3.15 4.56
C LEU A 153 0.41 3.92 3.31
N ILE A 154 -0.85 4.36 3.24
CA ILE A 154 -1.34 5.18 2.14
C ILE A 154 -0.63 6.53 2.10
N GLU A 155 -0.47 7.21 3.23
CA GLU A 155 0.24 8.49 3.32
C GLU A 155 1.68 8.35 2.82
N LYS A 156 2.39 7.30 3.27
CA LYS A 156 3.74 7.01 2.79
C LYS A 156 3.79 6.72 1.29
N THR A 157 2.78 6.03 0.77
CA THR A 157 2.67 5.70 -0.65
C THR A 157 2.43 6.96 -1.48
N LEU A 158 1.56 7.87 -1.02
CA LEU A 158 1.30 9.15 -1.67
C LEU A 158 2.57 10.00 -1.78
N LEU A 159 3.37 10.10 -0.72
CA LEU A 159 4.67 10.79 -0.77
C LEU A 159 5.64 10.15 -1.77
N GLY A 160 5.64 8.81 -1.87
CA GLY A 160 6.44 8.09 -2.86
C GLY A 160 5.99 8.40 -4.29
N VAL A 161 4.68 8.47 -4.54
CA VAL A 161 4.09 8.82 -5.83
C VAL A 161 4.44 10.27 -6.22
N GLU A 162 4.37 11.23 -5.29
CA GLU A 162 4.79 12.62 -5.53
C GLU A 162 6.28 12.72 -5.89
N SER A 163 7.13 11.93 -5.23
CA SER A 163 8.55 11.85 -5.56
C SER A 163 8.81 11.29 -6.96
N LEU A 164 8.02 10.31 -7.41
CA LEU A 164 8.11 9.77 -8.78
C LEU A 164 7.78 10.83 -9.83
N ILE A 165 6.75 11.66 -9.61
CA ILE A 165 6.41 12.77 -10.51
C ILE A 165 7.59 13.72 -10.63
N GLN A 166 8.18 14.13 -9.50
CA GLN A 166 9.29 15.07 -9.50
C GLN A 166 10.49 14.52 -10.29
N ASN A 167 10.87 13.26 -10.04
CA ASN A 167 11.96 12.63 -10.77
C ASN A 167 11.66 12.51 -12.27
N ALA A 168 10.40 12.30 -12.65
CA ALA A 168 9.99 12.21 -14.06
C ALA A 168 10.08 13.56 -14.77
N VAL A 169 9.71 14.65 -14.10
CA VAL A 169 9.88 16.03 -14.61
C VAL A 169 11.37 16.34 -14.79
N ASP A 170 12.21 16.00 -13.81
CA ASP A 170 13.67 16.21 -13.88
C ASP A 170 14.36 15.42 -15.02
N ILE A 171 13.73 14.35 -15.54
CA ILE A 171 14.23 13.59 -16.71
C ILE A 171 13.81 14.23 -18.03
N GLY A 172 12.68 14.95 -18.04
CA GLY A 172 12.14 15.61 -19.23
C GLY A 172 12.76 16.98 -19.54
N ASP A 173 13.32 17.65 -18.52
CA ASP A 173 14.05 18.94 -18.62
C ASP A 173 15.54 18.76 -18.99
#